data_AF-A0AAD7XKK3-F1
#
_entry.id   AF-A0AAD7XKK3-F1
#
_cell.length_a   1.000
_cell.length_b   1.000
_cell.length_c   1.000
_cell.angle_alpha   90.00
_cell.angle_beta   90.00
_cell.angle_gamma   90.00
#
_symmetry.space_group_name_H-M   'P 1'
#
loop_
_entity.id
_entity.type
_entity.pdbx_description
1 polymer ?
#
loop_
_entity_poly.entity_id
_entity_poly.type
_entity_poly.pdbx_seq_one_letter_code
_entity_poly.pdbx_strand_id
1 'polypeptide(L)'
;MFSREARRRNKEAFLQKVGVHASSEDADFVEEARAHGETEARLAEVQRALAAYRVTLEAFADAGVSLAKALRSLASDKTRAEVDHATEREWRFKTVVAPAAIHALRELAEAPLARAARAGAVADLTAKRREARLDCDSFASRLDERADEARRRLDALTVACRDEFETFASKTTAAVAQAVGALLGCQCAVFERAAEACADRLVARDSCVATFAAAALALCSMNEAQLAADDSRALDDEDSPRPPPPEGVVEARRPPAPLAFPMPTGAAQRPEPITPKKSSSSSSSSARRRPEPSRHRTVLRPPPAKDQPPQQAPRPLSAPAPTTKPPPPPPRDVVVARHAYDAARPGDLSFAPGDTIYVTTKKTNGWWIGYLAGGSADATGEFPSNYVVSREHATSS
;
A
#
# COMPACT_ATOMS: atom_id res chain seq x y z
N MET A 1 -24.13 27.51 6.37
CA MET A 1 -23.48 26.75 7.45
C MET A 1 -22.08 26.38 6.99
N PHE A 2 -21.03 26.77 7.71
CA PHE A 2 -19.70 26.25 7.42
C PHE A 2 -19.69 24.72 7.55
N SER A 3 -19.09 24.02 6.57
CA SER A 3 -18.76 22.59 6.67
C SER A 3 -18.00 22.33 7.98
N ARG A 4 -18.16 21.15 8.59
CA ARG A 4 -17.42 20.76 9.81
C ARG A 4 -15.92 21.03 9.65
N GLU A 5 -15.37 20.78 8.47
CA GLU A 5 -13.96 21.02 8.16
C GLU A 5 -13.59 22.51 8.13
N ALA A 6 -14.48 23.37 7.63
CA ALA A 6 -14.25 24.82 7.62
C ALA A 6 -14.31 25.40 9.03
N ARG A 7 -15.21 24.89 9.89
CA ARG A 7 -15.22 25.26 11.32
C ARG A 7 -13.95 24.80 12.03
N ARG A 8 -13.46 23.60 11.72
CA ARG A 8 -12.20 23.06 12.25
C ARG A 8 -11.00 23.95 11.87
N ARG A 9 -10.83 24.26 10.58
CA ARG A 9 -9.72 25.12 10.11
C ARG A 9 -9.73 26.51 10.76
N ASN A 10 -10.92 27.11 10.90
CA ASN A 10 -11.06 28.39 11.58
C ASN A 10 -10.72 28.31 13.06
N LYS A 11 -11.09 27.20 13.73
CA LYS A 11 -10.74 26.95 15.14
C LYS A 11 -9.23 26.77 15.32
N GLU A 12 -8.58 26.01 14.46
CA GLU A 12 -7.11 25.82 14.46
C GLU A 12 -6.38 27.14 14.26
N ALA A 13 -6.76 27.92 13.24
CA ALA A 13 -6.16 29.23 12.97
C ALA A 13 -6.35 30.22 14.13
N PHE A 14 -7.47 30.14 14.84
CA PHE A 14 -7.72 30.97 16.03
C PHE A 14 -6.80 30.57 17.19
N LEU A 15 -6.74 29.27 17.53
CA LEU A 15 -5.91 28.79 18.64
C LEU A 15 -4.41 29.07 18.41
N GLN A 16 -3.94 28.94 17.17
CA GLN A 16 -2.56 29.27 16.80
C GLN A 16 -2.24 30.76 17.00
N LYS A 17 -3.18 31.67 16.71
CA LYS A 17 -3.03 33.10 16.96
C LYS A 17 -3.00 33.47 18.45
N VAL A 18 -3.62 32.66 19.31
CA VAL A 18 -3.69 32.91 20.76
C VAL A 18 -2.49 32.32 21.51
N GLY A 19 -1.58 31.62 20.82
CA GLY A 19 -0.31 31.16 21.39
C GLY A 19 -0.42 29.92 22.29
N VAL A 20 -1.47 29.12 22.14
CA VAL A 20 -1.58 27.82 22.84
C VAL A 20 -0.60 26.85 22.19
N HIS A 21 0.54 26.60 22.84
CA HIS A 21 1.56 25.66 22.37
C HIS A 21 1.20 24.22 22.76
N ALA A 22 1.53 23.27 21.89
CA ALA A 22 1.34 21.84 22.10
C ALA A 22 2.14 21.36 23.32
N SER A 23 1.54 20.50 24.17
CA SER A 23 2.28 19.81 25.23
C SER A 23 3.26 18.80 24.63
N SER A 24 4.34 18.48 25.37
CA SER A 24 5.32 17.47 24.96
C SER A 24 4.67 16.14 24.58
N GLU A 25 3.68 15.70 25.36
CA GLU A 25 2.95 14.44 25.13
C GLU A 25 2.19 14.41 23.79
N ASP A 26 1.75 15.56 23.28
CA ASP A 26 1.07 15.64 21.99
C ASP A 26 2.07 15.61 20.82
N ALA A 27 3.28 16.13 21.03
CA ALA A 27 4.38 16.01 20.06
C ALA A 27 4.81 14.54 19.91
N ASP A 28 4.96 13.82 21.01
CA ASP A 28 5.30 12.39 20.99
C ASP A 28 4.25 11.58 20.21
N PHE A 29 2.96 11.83 20.45
CA PHE A 29 1.89 11.17 19.69
C PHE A 29 1.92 11.51 18.19
N VAL A 30 2.23 12.76 17.82
CA VAL A 30 2.32 13.15 16.41
C VAL A 30 3.44 12.40 15.70
N GLU A 31 4.59 12.22 16.35
CA GLU A 31 5.69 11.41 15.81
C GLU A 31 5.30 9.92 15.71
N GLU A 32 4.63 9.35 16.72
CA GLU A 32 4.10 7.97 16.65
C GLU A 32 3.14 7.79 15.46
N ALA A 33 2.18 8.71 15.28
CA ALA A 33 1.22 8.67 14.19
C ALA A 33 1.90 8.85 12.82
N ARG A 34 2.94 9.68 12.74
CA ARG A 34 3.76 9.82 11.53
C ARG A 34 4.49 8.52 11.20
N ALA A 35 5.17 7.91 12.18
CA ALA A 35 5.87 6.63 12.00
C ALA A 35 4.93 5.49 11.57
N HIS A 36 3.71 5.48 12.10
CA HIS A 36 2.66 4.57 11.64
C HIS A 36 2.32 4.79 10.15
N GLY A 37 2.08 6.04 9.73
CA GLY A 37 1.80 6.36 8.33
C GLY A 37 2.96 6.01 7.38
N GLU A 38 4.21 6.19 7.81
CA GLU A 38 5.38 5.75 7.05
C GLU A 38 5.42 4.22 6.90
N THR A 39 5.02 3.48 7.94
CA THR A 39 4.94 2.01 7.91
C THR A 39 3.85 1.53 6.96
N GLU A 40 2.67 2.18 6.95
CA GLU A 40 1.61 1.90 5.98
C GLU A 40 2.08 2.14 4.54
N ALA A 41 2.80 3.24 4.29
CA ALA A 41 3.35 3.55 2.97
C ALA A 41 4.36 2.48 2.50
N ARG A 42 5.26 2.04 3.39
CA ARG A 42 6.21 0.95 3.12
C ARG A 42 5.49 -0.37 2.85
N LEU A 43 4.43 -0.69 3.59
CA LEU A 43 3.61 -1.88 3.33
C LEU A 43 2.98 -1.85 1.92
N ALA A 44 2.47 -0.70 1.49
CA ALA A 44 1.93 -0.53 0.14
C ALA A 44 3.01 -0.66 -0.95
N GLU A 45 4.25 -0.26 -0.66
CA GLU A 45 5.39 -0.48 -1.55
C GLU A 45 5.76 -1.96 -1.67
N VAL A 46 5.83 -2.70 -0.56
CA VAL A 46 6.06 -4.15 -0.58
C VAL A 46 4.99 -4.88 -1.39
N GLN A 47 3.71 -4.50 -1.25
CA GLN A 47 2.62 -5.08 -2.05
C GLN A 47 2.81 -4.82 -3.55
N ARG A 48 3.23 -3.61 -3.94
CA ARG A 48 3.56 -3.29 -5.34
C ARG A 48 4.74 -4.10 -5.85
N ALA A 49 5.79 -4.27 -5.03
CA ALA A 49 6.96 -5.06 -5.38
C ALA A 49 6.61 -6.54 -5.58
N LEU A 50 5.78 -7.14 -4.72
CA LEU A 50 5.29 -8.52 -4.90
C LEU A 50 4.46 -8.70 -6.17
N ALA A 51 3.59 -7.72 -6.48
CA ALA A 51 2.82 -7.74 -7.72
C ALA A 51 3.74 -7.67 -8.95
N ALA A 52 4.75 -6.80 -8.91
CA ALA A 52 5.76 -6.70 -9.97
C ALA A 52 6.56 -8.01 -10.11
N TYR A 53 6.98 -8.62 -9.00
CA TYR A 53 7.72 -9.89 -8.99
C TYR A 53 6.93 -11.03 -9.65
N ARG A 54 5.61 -11.09 -9.45
CA ARG A 54 4.77 -12.09 -10.14
C ARG A 54 4.73 -11.85 -11.64
N VAL A 55 4.56 -10.60 -12.07
CA VAL A 55 4.53 -10.25 -13.50
C VAL A 55 5.86 -10.58 -14.17
N THR A 56 6.98 -10.30 -13.50
CA THR A 56 8.30 -10.67 -14.02
C THR A 56 8.51 -12.17 -14.06
N LEU A 57 7.99 -12.94 -13.11
CA LEU A 57 8.04 -14.40 -13.13
C LEU A 57 7.23 -15.00 -14.29
N GLU A 58 6.05 -14.44 -14.60
CA GLU A 58 5.26 -14.82 -15.79
C GLU A 58 6.04 -14.52 -17.08
N ALA A 59 6.57 -13.29 -17.19
CA ALA A 59 7.35 -12.88 -18.36
C ALA A 59 8.62 -13.71 -18.54
N PHE A 60 9.30 -14.06 -17.45
CA PHE A 60 10.47 -14.93 -17.46
C PHE A 60 10.12 -16.32 -18.00
N ALA A 61 9.00 -16.91 -17.56
CA ALA A 61 8.55 -18.20 -18.07
C ALA A 61 8.18 -18.15 -19.57
N ASP A 62 7.59 -17.05 -20.04
CA ASP A 62 7.28 -16.83 -21.45
C ASP A 62 8.55 -16.68 -22.31
N ALA A 63 9.53 -15.93 -21.81
CA ALA A 63 10.82 -15.75 -22.44
C ALA A 63 11.58 -17.08 -22.55
N GLY A 64 11.59 -17.88 -21.48
CA GLY A 64 12.23 -19.21 -21.45
C GLY A 64 11.70 -20.14 -22.54
N VAL A 65 10.37 -20.24 -22.68
CA VAL A 65 9.75 -21.03 -23.76
C VAL A 65 10.09 -20.49 -25.15
N SER A 66 10.14 -19.17 -25.31
CA SER A 66 10.49 -18.54 -26.59
C SER A 66 11.94 -18.81 -26.98
N LEU A 67 12.86 -18.71 -26.00
CA LEU A 67 14.27 -19.06 -26.18
C LEU A 67 14.45 -20.53 -26.53
N ALA A 68 13.79 -21.45 -25.82
CA ALA A 68 13.88 -22.87 -26.11
C ALA A 68 13.39 -23.22 -27.52
N LYS A 69 12.31 -22.58 -27.99
CA LYS A 69 11.83 -22.72 -29.39
C LYS A 69 12.85 -22.22 -30.41
N ALA A 70 13.49 -21.08 -30.15
CA ALA A 70 14.52 -20.53 -31.02
C ALA A 70 15.76 -21.44 -31.05
N LEU A 71 16.19 -21.99 -29.91
CA LEU A 71 17.27 -22.98 -29.87
C LEU A 71 16.89 -24.26 -30.62
N ARG A 72 15.63 -24.71 -30.52
CA ARG A 72 15.14 -25.88 -31.23
C ARG A 72 15.17 -25.72 -32.75
N SER A 73 14.95 -24.52 -33.27
CA SER A 73 15.03 -24.27 -34.73
C SER A 73 16.47 -24.33 -35.25
N LEU A 74 17.45 -24.03 -34.40
CA LEU A 74 18.89 -24.09 -34.73
C LEU A 74 19.52 -25.46 -34.44
N ALA A 75 18.82 -26.37 -33.76
CA ALA A 75 19.37 -27.65 -33.33
C ALA A 75 19.71 -28.55 -34.52
N SER A 76 20.91 -29.16 -34.49
CA SER A 76 21.31 -30.23 -35.41
C SER A 76 20.72 -31.58 -34.96
N ASP A 77 20.77 -32.60 -35.79
CA ASP A 77 20.29 -33.95 -35.41
C ASP A 77 21.03 -34.51 -34.19
N LYS A 78 22.31 -34.15 -34.00
CA LYS A 78 23.11 -34.56 -32.84
C LYS A 78 22.64 -33.94 -31.52
N THR A 79 22.08 -32.74 -31.56
CA THR A 79 21.66 -31.98 -30.36
C THR A 79 20.14 -31.88 -30.21
N ARG A 80 19.36 -32.40 -31.17
CA ARG A 80 17.90 -32.28 -31.22
C ARG A 80 17.23 -32.82 -29.96
N ALA A 81 17.60 -34.03 -29.52
CA ALA A 81 16.98 -34.66 -28.35
C ALA A 81 17.18 -33.84 -27.06
N GLU A 82 18.36 -33.23 -26.91
CA GLU A 82 18.71 -32.42 -25.74
C GLU A 82 17.94 -31.11 -25.69
N VAL A 83 17.79 -30.46 -26.85
CA VAL A 83 17.03 -29.22 -27.00
C VAL A 83 15.54 -29.47 -26.87
N ASP A 84 15.04 -30.60 -27.37
CA ASP A 84 13.64 -31.02 -27.20
C ASP A 84 13.32 -31.24 -25.72
N HIS A 85 14.20 -31.92 -24.98
CA HIS A 85 14.02 -32.10 -23.55
C HIS A 85 14.10 -30.77 -22.79
N ALA A 86 14.99 -29.84 -23.17
CA ALA A 86 15.02 -28.49 -22.58
C ALA A 86 13.73 -27.72 -22.87
N THR A 87 13.20 -27.84 -24.09
CA THR A 87 11.93 -27.21 -24.48
C THR A 87 10.74 -27.74 -23.68
N GLU A 88 10.66 -29.05 -23.45
CA GLU A 88 9.61 -29.63 -22.62
C GLU A 88 9.67 -29.10 -21.18
N ARG A 89 10.88 -28.91 -20.64
CA ARG A 89 11.08 -28.38 -19.29
C ARG A 89 10.67 -26.92 -19.17
N GLU A 90 11.10 -26.07 -20.10
CA GLU A 90 10.66 -24.67 -20.14
C GLU A 90 9.14 -24.58 -20.25
N TRP A 91 8.54 -25.46 -21.04
CA TRP A 91 7.08 -25.54 -21.13
C TRP A 91 6.45 -25.96 -19.80
N ARG A 92 6.97 -26.98 -19.11
CA ARG A 92 6.51 -27.39 -17.77
C ARG A 92 6.69 -26.28 -16.74
N PHE A 93 7.80 -25.55 -16.77
CA PHE A 93 8.04 -24.43 -15.89
C PHE A 93 6.94 -23.37 -16.08
N LYS A 94 6.67 -22.99 -17.33
CA LYS A 94 5.59 -22.06 -17.69
C LYS A 94 4.20 -22.54 -17.31
N THR A 95 3.87 -23.81 -17.51
CA THR A 95 2.49 -24.30 -17.32
C THR A 95 2.18 -24.78 -15.92
N VAL A 96 3.19 -25.15 -15.14
CA VAL A 96 3.00 -25.77 -13.81
C VAL A 96 3.72 -24.98 -12.73
N VAL A 97 5.05 -24.80 -12.86
CA VAL A 97 5.87 -24.28 -11.76
C VAL A 97 5.61 -22.80 -11.51
N ALA A 98 5.71 -21.96 -12.54
CA ALA A 98 5.48 -20.52 -12.41
C ALA A 98 4.04 -20.22 -11.94
N PRO A 99 2.96 -20.81 -12.52
CA PRO A 99 1.60 -20.61 -12.01
C PRO A 99 1.41 -21.04 -10.55
N ALA A 100 2.02 -22.17 -10.13
CA ALA A 100 1.96 -22.62 -8.75
C ALA A 100 2.67 -21.65 -7.79
N ALA A 101 3.86 -21.17 -8.16
CA ALA A 101 4.59 -20.16 -7.38
C ALA A 101 3.82 -18.84 -7.29
N ILE A 102 3.25 -18.37 -8.41
CA ILE A 102 2.42 -17.16 -8.45
C ILE A 102 1.19 -17.30 -7.55
N HIS A 103 0.52 -18.46 -7.58
CA HIS A 103 -0.61 -18.72 -6.71
C HIS A 103 -0.18 -18.74 -5.23
N ALA A 104 0.94 -19.39 -4.90
CA ALA A 104 1.48 -19.40 -3.55
C ALA A 104 1.82 -17.98 -3.05
N LEU A 105 2.43 -17.14 -3.88
CA LEU A 105 2.71 -15.73 -3.53
C LEU A 105 1.42 -14.95 -3.26
N ARG A 106 0.36 -15.15 -4.05
CA ARG A 106 -0.93 -14.49 -3.82
C ARG A 106 -1.55 -14.89 -2.47
N GLU A 107 -1.61 -16.20 -2.20
CA GLU A 107 -2.32 -16.72 -1.02
C GLU A 107 -1.52 -16.56 0.27
N LEU A 108 -0.20 -16.77 0.20
CA LEU A 108 0.67 -16.84 1.38
C LEU A 108 1.42 -15.55 1.67
N ALA A 109 1.54 -14.62 0.71
CA ALA A 109 2.18 -13.32 0.92
C ALA A 109 1.20 -12.15 0.74
N GLU A 110 0.60 -12.01 -0.44
CA GLU A 110 -0.23 -10.83 -0.75
C GLU A 110 -1.51 -10.76 0.08
N ALA A 111 -2.23 -11.87 0.22
CA ALA A 111 -3.49 -11.88 0.96
C ALA A 111 -3.31 -11.55 2.47
N PRO A 112 -2.33 -12.12 3.19
CA PRO A 112 -2.00 -11.69 4.56
C PRO A 112 -1.63 -10.21 4.66
N LEU A 113 -0.76 -9.70 3.78
CA LEU A 113 -0.35 -8.29 3.78
C LEU A 113 -1.53 -7.36 3.51
N ALA A 114 -2.43 -7.74 2.60
CA ALA A 114 -3.64 -6.98 2.30
C ALA A 114 -4.64 -6.98 3.48
N ARG A 115 -4.74 -8.09 4.23
CA ARG A 115 -5.56 -8.15 5.46
C ARG A 115 -4.97 -7.27 6.56
N ALA A 116 -3.65 -7.25 6.73
CA ALA A 116 -2.97 -6.37 7.68
C ALA A 116 -3.22 -4.89 7.35
N ALA A 117 -3.10 -4.51 6.06
CA ALA A 117 -3.34 -3.14 5.60
C ALA A 117 -4.80 -2.65 5.81
N ARG A 118 -5.79 -3.55 5.80
CA ARG A 118 -7.21 -3.21 5.98
C ARG A 118 -7.64 -3.13 7.44
N ALA A 119 -6.75 -3.43 8.38
CA ALA A 119 -7.13 -3.70 9.76
C ALA A 119 -7.45 -2.44 10.60
N GLY A 120 -7.23 -1.22 10.10
CA GLY A 120 -7.22 -0.03 10.94
C GLY A 120 -8.37 0.95 10.72
N ALA A 121 -9.05 1.31 11.81
CA ALA A 121 -9.82 2.56 11.93
C ALA A 121 -8.91 3.77 12.25
N VAL A 122 -7.60 3.63 12.04
CA VAL A 122 -6.57 4.55 12.52
C VAL A 122 -6.76 5.98 12.00
N ALA A 123 -7.07 6.14 10.70
CA ALA A 123 -7.35 7.44 10.12
C ALA A 123 -8.55 8.14 10.79
N ASP A 124 -9.61 7.39 11.08
CA ASP A 124 -10.80 7.92 11.75
C ASP A 124 -10.53 8.24 13.23
N LEU A 125 -9.78 7.39 13.93
CA LEU A 125 -9.42 7.59 15.33
C LEU A 125 -8.47 8.76 15.52
N THR A 126 -7.44 8.89 14.68
CA THR A 126 -6.51 10.04 14.68
C THR A 126 -7.24 11.33 14.35
N ALA A 127 -8.20 11.32 13.42
CA ALA A 127 -9.07 12.47 13.14
C ALA A 127 -9.94 12.85 14.35
N LYS A 128 -10.56 11.87 15.01
CA LYS A 128 -11.37 12.08 16.23
C LYS A 128 -10.51 12.60 17.40
N ARG A 129 -9.30 12.07 17.58
CA ARG A 129 -8.34 12.53 18.60
C ARG A 129 -7.96 13.99 18.37
N ARG A 130 -7.66 14.38 17.13
CA ARG A 130 -7.36 15.77 16.77
C ARG A 130 -8.53 16.71 17.08
N GLU A 131 -9.77 16.29 16.81
CA GLU A 131 -10.95 17.07 17.19
C GLU A 131 -11.06 17.24 18.71
N ALA A 132 -10.90 16.16 19.48
CA ALA A 132 -10.89 16.21 20.93
C ALA A 132 -9.77 17.10 21.49
N ARG A 133 -8.59 17.11 20.87
CA ARG A 133 -7.47 17.99 21.23
C ARG A 133 -7.84 19.46 21.11
N LEU A 134 -8.48 19.83 19.99
CA LEU A 134 -8.97 21.20 19.79
C LEU A 134 -10.06 21.58 20.79
N ASP A 135 -10.88 20.63 21.25
CA ASP A 135 -11.85 20.86 22.33
C ASP A 135 -11.13 21.14 23.65
N CYS A 136 -10.12 20.36 24.02
CA CYS A 136 -9.27 20.63 25.20
C CYS A 136 -8.65 22.02 25.17
N ASP A 137 -8.08 22.43 24.04
CA ASP A 137 -7.45 23.75 23.89
C ASP A 137 -8.48 24.89 23.99
N SER A 138 -9.70 24.67 23.48
CA SER A 138 -10.80 25.64 23.56
C SER A 138 -11.34 25.82 24.98
N PHE A 139 -11.19 24.82 25.84
CA PHE A 139 -11.61 24.86 27.24
C PHE A 139 -10.44 25.12 28.19
N ALA A 140 -9.21 25.29 27.72
CA ALA A 140 -8.02 25.40 28.56
C ALA A 140 -8.06 26.54 29.60
N SER A 141 -8.82 27.61 29.34
CA SER A 141 -9.04 28.71 30.28
C SER A 141 -10.24 28.53 31.20
N ARG A 142 -11.05 27.48 31.00
CA ARG A 142 -12.24 27.16 31.79
C ARG A 142 -11.89 26.02 32.74
N LEU A 143 -12.03 26.28 34.03
CA LEU A 143 -11.87 25.26 35.08
C LEU A 143 -13.25 24.68 35.42
N ASP A 144 -13.92 24.11 34.41
CA ASP A 144 -15.26 23.53 34.53
C ASP A 144 -15.31 22.06 34.09
N GLU A 145 -16.39 21.35 34.42
CA GLU A 145 -16.56 19.92 34.12
C GLU A 145 -16.41 19.59 32.62
N ARG A 146 -16.63 20.58 31.73
CA ARG A 146 -16.48 20.40 30.28
C ARG A 146 -15.02 20.29 29.87
N ALA A 147 -14.12 21.01 30.53
CA ALA A 147 -12.68 20.90 30.32
C ALA A 147 -12.18 19.50 30.74
N ASP A 148 -12.67 18.99 31.87
CA ASP A 148 -12.32 17.65 32.36
C ASP A 148 -12.87 16.54 31.44
N GLU A 149 -14.13 16.67 30.98
CA GLU A 149 -14.75 15.75 30.02
C GLU A 149 -13.98 15.69 28.69
N ALA A 150 -13.57 16.85 28.18
CA ALA A 150 -12.78 16.94 26.95
C ALA A 150 -11.41 16.24 27.11
N ARG A 151 -10.75 16.42 28.27
CA ARG A 151 -9.47 15.78 28.56
C ARG A 151 -9.60 14.26 28.66
N ARG A 152 -10.59 13.77 29.42
CA ARG A 152 -10.91 12.33 29.47
C ARG A 152 -11.16 11.73 28.08
N ARG A 153 -11.87 12.46 27.22
CA ARG A 153 -12.13 12.03 25.84
C ARG A 153 -10.86 11.99 24.99
N LEU A 154 -9.99 12.99 25.12
CA LEU A 154 -8.69 13.01 24.42
C LEU A 154 -7.80 11.84 24.88
N ASP A 155 -7.74 11.57 26.18
CA ASP A 155 -6.93 10.49 26.75
C ASP A 155 -7.44 9.12 26.26
N ALA A 156 -8.76 8.90 26.33
CA ALA A 156 -9.39 7.67 25.83
C ALA A 156 -9.13 7.44 24.33
N LEU A 157 -9.19 8.49 23.51
CA LEU A 157 -8.88 8.40 22.08
C LEU A 157 -7.39 8.19 21.83
N THR A 158 -6.51 8.74 22.66
CA THR A 158 -5.06 8.54 22.56
C THR A 158 -4.69 7.08 22.83
N VAL A 159 -5.26 6.48 23.88
CA VAL A 159 -5.09 5.04 24.18
C VAL A 159 -5.63 4.20 23.03
N ALA A 160 -6.86 4.47 22.56
CA ALA A 160 -7.45 3.72 21.45
C ALA A 160 -6.61 3.80 20.14
N CYS A 161 -6.02 4.96 19.83
CA CYS A 161 -5.10 5.09 18.70
C CYS A 161 -3.85 4.22 18.88
N ARG A 162 -3.24 4.23 20.07
CA ARG A 162 -2.03 3.45 20.37
C ARG A 162 -2.28 1.95 20.31
N ASP A 163 -3.40 1.48 20.86
CA ASP A 163 -3.81 0.07 20.79
C ASP A 163 -3.97 -0.39 19.33
N GLU A 164 -4.52 0.47 18.47
CA GLU A 164 -4.65 0.19 17.03
C GLU A 164 -3.30 0.24 16.31
N PHE A 165 -2.41 1.17 16.67
CA PHE A 165 -1.03 1.20 16.13
C PHE A 165 -0.29 -0.10 16.46
N GLU A 166 -0.36 -0.57 17.70
CA GLU A 166 0.28 -1.81 18.14
C GLU A 166 -0.34 -3.04 17.46
N THR A 167 -1.68 -3.07 17.37
CA THR A 167 -2.41 -4.13 16.66
C THR A 167 -2.01 -4.19 15.18
N PHE A 168 -1.90 -3.04 14.51
CA PHE A 168 -1.42 -2.94 13.14
C PHE A 168 0.03 -3.42 13.01
N ALA A 169 0.92 -2.98 13.89
CA ALA A 169 2.32 -3.37 13.87
C ALA A 169 2.47 -4.89 14.03
N SER A 170 1.77 -5.49 15.00
CA SER A 170 1.77 -6.93 15.25
C SER A 170 1.28 -7.73 14.02
N LYS A 171 0.12 -7.34 13.45
CA LYS A 171 -0.42 -7.98 12.24
C LYS A 171 0.51 -7.84 11.04
N THR A 172 1.14 -6.67 10.88
CA THR A 172 2.06 -6.40 9.77
C THR A 172 3.33 -7.22 9.90
N THR A 173 3.95 -7.27 11.08
CA THR A 173 5.14 -8.10 11.33
C THR A 173 4.87 -9.58 11.05
N ALA A 174 3.74 -10.11 11.53
CA ALA A 174 3.35 -11.49 11.25
C ALA A 174 3.13 -11.74 9.75
N ALA A 175 2.46 -10.83 9.05
CA ALA A 175 2.23 -10.93 7.61
C ALA A 175 3.53 -10.84 6.79
N VAL A 176 4.48 -9.98 7.21
CA VAL A 176 5.80 -9.87 6.57
C VAL A 176 6.61 -11.15 6.78
N ALA A 177 6.65 -11.72 7.98
CA ALA A 177 7.34 -12.98 8.23
C ALA A 177 6.76 -14.11 7.36
N GLN A 178 5.44 -14.18 7.24
CA GLN A 178 4.78 -15.15 6.37
C GLN A 178 5.12 -14.92 4.89
N ALA A 179 5.11 -13.66 4.43
CA ALA A 179 5.45 -13.30 3.06
C ALA A 179 6.90 -13.63 2.70
N VAL A 180 7.84 -13.36 3.60
CA VAL A 180 9.26 -13.72 3.44
C VAL A 180 9.43 -15.23 3.35
N GLY A 181 8.79 -16.00 4.23
CA GLY A 181 8.81 -17.46 4.17
C GLY A 181 8.23 -18.02 2.87
N ALA A 182 7.11 -17.45 2.40
CA ALA A 182 6.51 -17.82 1.12
C ALA A 182 7.43 -17.50 -0.07
N LEU A 183 8.07 -16.34 -0.06
CA LEU A 183 9.01 -15.92 -1.11
C LEU A 183 10.23 -16.85 -1.17
N LEU A 184 10.87 -17.10 -0.03
CA LEU A 184 12.01 -18.02 0.08
C LEU A 184 11.63 -19.43 -0.39
N GLY A 185 10.47 -19.94 0.04
CA GLY A 185 9.98 -21.25 -0.40
C GLY A 185 9.74 -21.32 -1.91
N CYS A 186 9.18 -20.26 -2.50
CA CYS A 186 9.02 -20.17 -3.95
C CYS A 186 10.36 -20.10 -4.68
N GLN A 187 11.32 -19.33 -4.15
CA GLN A 187 12.66 -19.22 -4.72
C GLN A 187 13.37 -20.58 -4.69
N CYS A 188 13.41 -21.27 -3.54
CA CYS A 188 13.99 -22.62 -3.45
C CYS A 188 13.32 -23.58 -4.44
N ALA A 189 11.98 -23.62 -4.49
CA ALA A 189 11.28 -24.52 -5.41
C ALA A 189 11.55 -24.24 -6.90
N VAL A 190 11.77 -22.97 -7.26
CA VAL A 190 12.11 -22.56 -8.64
C VAL A 190 13.58 -22.86 -8.94
N PHE A 191 14.49 -22.46 -8.05
CA PHE A 191 15.93 -22.58 -8.27
C PHE A 191 16.47 -24.00 -8.07
N GLU A 192 15.99 -24.77 -7.09
CA GLU A 192 16.38 -26.17 -6.93
C GLU A 192 15.97 -26.99 -8.16
N ARG A 193 14.76 -26.78 -8.68
CA ARG A 193 14.33 -27.45 -9.92
C ARG A 193 15.11 -27.00 -11.15
N ALA A 194 15.61 -25.77 -11.16
CA ALA A 194 16.53 -25.29 -12.18
C ALA A 194 17.95 -25.88 -12.00
N ALA A 195 18.40 -26.10 -10.76
CA ALA A 195 19.71 -26.67 -10.45
C ALA A 195 19.78 -28.18 -10.69
N GLU A 196 18.77 -28.94 -10.23
CA GLU A 196 18.59 -30.37 -10.55
C GLU A 196 18.58 -30.59 -12.07
N ALA A 197 18.04 -29.62 -12.83
CA ALA A 197 18.09 -29.63 -14.29
C ALA A 197 19.47 -29.77 -14.88
N CYS A 198 20.38 -28.96 -14.34
CA CYS A 198 21.73 -28.86 -14.81
C CYS A 198 22.55 -30.04 -14.26
N ALA A 199 22.29 -30.45 -13.02
CA ALA A 199 22.98 -31.56 -12.36
C ALA A 199 22.72 -32.92 -13.04
N ASP A 200 21.47 -33.27 -13.36
CA ASP A 200 21.15 -34.53 -14.05
C ASP A 200 21.87 -34.66 -15.40
N ARG A 201 22.13 -33.52 -16.06
CA ARG A 201 22.85 -33.48 -17.34
C ARG A 201 24.37 -33.47 -17.18
N LEU A 202 24.91 -32.96 -16.08
CA LEU A 202 26.34 -33.09 -15.77
C LEU A 202 26.75 -34.55 -15.52
N VAL A 203 25.82 -35.36 -14.99
CA VAL A 203 26.03 -36.79 -14.75
C VAL A 203 25.99 -37.58 -16.06
N ALA A 204 25.23 -37.14 -17.07
CA ALA A 204 25.26 -37.66 -18.43
C ALA A 204 26.54 -37.17 -19.16
N ARG A 205 27.69 -37.75 -18.81
CA ARG A 205 29.05 -37.31 -19.17
C ARG A 205 29.44 -37.29 -20.67
N ASP A 206 28.53 -37.65 -21.58
CA ASP A 206 28.87 -37.90 -22.98
C ASP A 206 28.45 -36.77 -23.95
N SER A 207 27.98 -35.62 -23.46
CA SER A 207 27.53 -34.51 -24.30
C SER A 207 28.35 -33.21 -24.11
N CYS A 208 28.66 -32.51 -25.21
CA CYS A 208 29.25 -31.17 -25.17
C CYS A 208 28.38 -30.18 -24.37
N VAL A 209 27.08 -30.41 -24.29
CA VAL A 209 26.15 -29.59 -23.51
C VAL A 209 26.37 -29.73 -22.00
N ALA A 210 26.81 -30.90 -21.52
CA ALA A 210 27.18 -31.09 -20.12
C ALA A 210 28.39 -30.21 -19.74
N THR A 211 29.38 -30.10 -20.64
CA THR A 211 30.55 -29.23 -20.43
C THR A 211 30.17 -27.76 -20.36
N PHE A 212 29.31 -27.28 -21.27
CA PHE A 212 28.85 -25.89 -21.25
C PHE A 212 27.95 -25.59 -20.05
N ALA A 213 27.10 -26.53 -19.62
CA ALA A 213 26.29 -26.38 -18.41
C ALA A 213 27.18 -26.29 -17.15
N ALA A 214 28.26 -27.09 -17.07
CA ALA A 214 29.23 -27.01 -15.98
C ALA A 214 29.89 -25.62 -15.92
N ALA A 215 30.33 -25.12 -17.08
CA ALA A 215 30.97 -23.82 -17.18
C ALA A 215 30.01 -22.68 -16.84
N ALA A 216 28.76 -22.75 -17.29
CA ALA A 216 27.74 -21.75 -16.97
C ALA A 216 27.44 -21.72 -15.46
N LEU A 217 27.29 -22.88 -14.82
CA LEU A 217 27.08 -22.96 -13.37
C LEU A 217 28.29 -22.42 -12.58
N ALA A 218 29.51 -22.74 -13.00
CA ALA A 218 30.73 -22.20 -12.39
C ALA A 218 30.78 -20.67 -12.50
N LEU A 219 30.43 -20.12 -13.66
CA LEU A 219 30.32 -18.67 -13.87
C LEU A 219 29.24 -18.03 -12.99
N CYS A 220 28.06 -18.66 -12.86
CA CYS A 220 27.01 -18.18 -11.96
C CYS A 220 27.49 -18.15 -10.51
N SER A 221 28.15 -19.21 -10.03
CA SER A 221 28.69 -19.28 -8.67
C SER A 221 29.78 -18.22 -8.41
N MET A 222 30.65 -17.98 -9.40
CA MET A 222 31.66 -16.92 -9.31
C MET A 222 31.01 -15.53 -9.25
N ASN A 223 30.02 -15.27 -10.09
CA ASN A 223 29.30 -13.99 -10.10
C ASN A 223 28.53 -13.76 -8.80
N GLU A 224 27.89 -14.81 -8.25
CA GLU A 224 27.22 -14.75 -6.95
C GLU A 224 28.19 -14.38 -5.83
N ALA A 225 29.38 -15.02 -5.78
CA ALA A 225 30.41 -14.69 -4.80
C ALA A 225 30.92 -13.25 -4.95
N GLN A 226 31.00 -12.74 -6.18
CA GLN A 226 31.44 -11.37 -6.44
C GLN A 226 30.39 -10.32 -6.06
N LEU A 227 29.12 -10.58 -6.37
CA LEU A 227 28.00 -9.72 -5.95
C LEU A 227 27.85 -9.69 -4.42
N ALA A 228 27.98 -10.83 -3.75
CA ALA A 228 27.96 -10.89 -2.28
C ALA A 228 29.11 -10.08 -1.66
N ALA A 229 30.29 -10.10 -2.28
CA ALA A 229 31.43 -9.28 -1.85
C ALA A 229 31.19 -7.78 -2.08
N ASP A 230 30.55 -7.40 -3.20
CA ASP A 230 30.25 -6.00 -3.51
C ASP A 230 29.10 -5.44 -2.65
N ASP A 231 28.07 -6.24 -2.34
CA ASP A 231 27.02 -5.88 -1.37
C ASP A 231 27.59 -5.70 0.05
N SER A 232 28.53 -6.57 0.47
CA SER A 232 29.20 -6.39 1.76
C SER A 232 30.01 -5.09 1.83
N ARG A 233 30.68 -4.70 0.73
CA ARG A 233 31.38 -3.41 0.63
C ARG A 233 30.42 -2.22 0.63
N ALA A 234 29.26 -2.33 -0.02
CA ALA A 234 28.26 -1.28 -0.04
C ALA A 234 27.64 -1.01 1.34
N LEU A 235 27.56 -2.04 2.21
CA LEU A 235 27.14 -1.88 3.61
C LEU A 235 28.26 -1.29 4.49
N ASP A 236 29.53 -1.57 4.19
CA ASP A 236 30.68 -0.98 4.89
C ASP A 236 30.94 0.48 4.48
N ASP A 237 30.56 0.90 3.26
CA ASP A 237 30.69 2.29 2.78
C ASP A 237 29.67 3.27 3.40
N GLU A 238 28.58 2.78 4.01
CA GLU A 238 27.64 3.60 4.78
C GLU A 238 28.14 3.93 6.22
N ASP A 239 29.32 3.42 6.63
CA ASP A 239 30.01 3.80 7.88
C ASP A 239 31.31 4.61 7.62
N SER A 240 31.47 5.11 6.39
CA SER A 240 32.59 5.97 6.02
C SER A 240 32.45 7.37 6.68
N PRO A 241 33.48 7.94 7.33
CA PRO A 241 33.32 9.14 8.15
C PRO A 241 32.91 10.35 7.30
N ARG A 242 31.77 10.97 7.66
CA ARG A 242 31.35 12.27 7.12
C ARG A 242 32.49 13.29 7.28
N PRO A 243 32.81 14.12 6.27
CA PRO A 243 33.91 15.08 6.36
C PRO A 243 33.69 16.06 7.54
N PRO A 244 34.75 16.46 8.25
CA PRO A 244 34.62 17.25 9.47
C PRO A 244 34.09 18.66 9.16
N PRO A 245 33.31 19.27 10.07
CA PRO A 245 32.92 20.67 9.97
C PRO A 245 34.17 21.58 10.14
N PRO A 246 34.17 22.78 9.55
CA PRO A 246 35.33 23.68 9.60
C PRO A 246 35.61 24.14 11.04
N GLU A 247 36.91 24.23 11.33
CA GLU A 247 37.51 24.41 12.64
C GLU A 247 37.04 25.64 13.42
N GLY A 248 36.82 25.43 14.72
CA GLY A 248 36.75 26.47 15.72
C GLY A 248 35.73 26.16 16.81
N VAL A 249 36.15 25.46 17.88
CA VAL A 249 36.01 25.86 19.30
C VAL A 249 36.69 24.80 20.18
N VAL A 250 37.84 25.19 20.72
CA VAL A 250 38.49 24.89 22.01
C VAL A 250 38.13 23.59 22.76
N GLU A 251 39.20 22.81 22.95
CA GLU A 251 39.39 21.58 23.70
C GLU A 251 39.04 21.64 25.20
N ALA A 252 38.34 20.62 25.70
CA ALA A 252 38.27 20.29 27.13
C ALA A 252 38.66 18.82 27.34
N ARG A 253 39.83 18.62 27.96
CA ARG A 253 40.46 17.32 28.29
C ARG A 253 39.62 16.46 29.23
N ARG A 254 39.66 15.13 29.01
CA ARG A 254 39.64 14.10 30.07
C ARG A 254 40.27 12.77 29.59
N PRO A 255 40.63 11.84 30.50
CA PRO A 255 41.98 11.30 30.71
C PRO A 255 42.25 9.94 30.00
N PRO A 256 43.49 9.41 30.02
CA PRO A 256 43.85 8.22 29.25
C PRO A 256 43.31 6.91 29.85
N ALA A 257 42.93 5.98 28.97
CA ALA A 257 42.64 4.59 29.27
C ALA A 257 43.95 3.77 29.49
N PRO A 258 43.91 2.68 30.28
CA PRO A 258 45.10 1.88 30.58
C PRO A 258 45.50 0.94 29.44
N LEU A 259 46.79 0.60 29.45
CA LEU A 259 47.51 -0.23 28.48
C LEU A 259 47.06 -1.70 28.46
N ALA A 260 47.25 -2.30 27.27
CA ALA A 260 46.92 -3.66 26.86
C ALA A 260 47.72 -4.79 27.55
N PHE A 261 47.21 -6.02 27.48
CA PHE A 261 47.95 -7.29 27.48
C PHE A 261 47.15 -8.41 26.76
N PRO A 262 47.78 -9.52 26.31
CA PRO A 262 47.49 -10.18 25.04
C PRO A 262 46.85 -11.58 25.17
N MET A 263 46.38 -12.08 24.03
CA MET A 263 45.93 -13.46 23.78
C MET A 263 46.96 -14.54 24.15
N PRO A 264 46.48 -15.78 24.41
CA PRO A 264 47.22 -16.97 23.98
C PRO A 264 46.42 -17.83 22.99
N THR A 265 47.12 -18.23 21.94
CA THR A 265 46.83 -19.30 20.97
C THR A 265 46.56 -20.66 21.63
N GLY A 266 45.61 -21.42 21.07
CA GLY A 266 45.43 -22.84 21.38
C GLY A 266 44.48 -23.53 20.41
N ALA A 267 45.03 -24.41 19.56
CA ALA A 267 44.32 -25.26 18.61
C ALA A 267 43.58 -26.42 19.30
N ALA A 268 42.39 -26.81 18.80
CA ALA A 268 41.90 -28.20 18.83
C ALA A 268 40.57 -28.39 18.06
N GLN A 269 40.68 -29.13 16.96
CA GLN A 269 39.84 -30.20 16.40
C GLN A 269 38.32 -30.32 16.71
N ARG A 270 37.61 -30.56 15.60
CA ARG A 270 36.20 -30.94 15.38
C ARG A 270 35.84 -32.35 15.90
N PRO A 271 34.63 -32.60 16.43
CA PRO A 271 34.08 -33.94 16.59
C PRO A 271 32.99 -34.31 15.56
N GLU A 272 33.03 -35.59 15.16
CA GLU A 272 32.07 -36.34 14.33
C GLU A 272 30.77 -36.72 15.09
N PRO A 273 29.66 -37.06 14.39
CA PRO A 273 28.39 -37.41 15.02
C PRO A 273 28.20 -38.92 15.28
N ILE A 274 27.46 -39.22 16.35
CA ILE A 274 27.20 -40.56 16.89
C ILE A 274 25.77 -41.00 16.53
N THR A 275 25.61 -42.22 16.00
CA THR A 275 24.31 -42.92 15.79
C THR A 275 23.83 -43.67 17.03
N PRO A 276 22.54 -44.05 17.14
CA PRO A 276 22.25 -45.50 17.17
C PRO A 276 20.95 -45.97 16.45
N LYS A 277 20.79 -47.31 16.41
CA LYS A 277 19.99 -48.17 15.49
C LYS A 277 18.63 -48.69 16.02
N LYS A 278 17.68 -48.85 15.06
CA LYS A 278 16.75 -49.96 14.71
C LYS A 278 15.66 -50.54 15.66
N SER A 279 14.46 -50.70 15.08
CA SER A 279 13.58 -51.90 15.09
C SER A 279 12.65 -51.86 13.84
N SER A 280 12.81 -52.75 12.84
CA SER A 280 11.92 -53.88 12.45
C SER A 280 10.40 -53.56 12.47
N SER A 281 9.60 -53.70 11.41
CA SER A 281 9.39 -54.90 10.59
C SER A 281 8.38 -54.68 9.42
N SER A 282 8.57 -55.48 8.35
CA SER A 282 7.60 -56.07 7.39
C SER A 282 6.57 -55.21 6.60
N SER A 283 6.88 -55.08 5.30
CA SER A 283 6.11 -55.50 4.12
C SER A 283 4.58 -55.71 4.19
N SER A 284 3.82 -55.06 3.30
CA SER A 284 3.06 -55.74 2.23
C SER A 284 2.27 -54.77 1.33
N SER A 285 2.26 -55.15 0.05
CA SER A 285 1.68 -54.49 -1.11
C SER A 285 0.16 -54.72 -1.22
N SER A 286 -0.61 -53.75 -1.73
CA SER A 286 -1.41 -53.93 -2.97
C SER A 286 -2.37 -52.77 -3.28
N ALA A 287 -2.30 -52.38 -4.55
CA ALA A 287 -3.29 -51.77 -5.42
C ALA A 287 -4.78 -51.91 -5.02
N ARG A 288 -5.56 -50.83 -5.19
CA ARG A 288 -6.54 -50.68 -6.30
C ARG A 288 -7.43 -49.43 -6.16
N ARG A 289 -7.75 -48.89 -7.35
CA ARG A 289 -9.00 -48.24 -7.78
C ARG A 289 -9.27 -46.76 -7.44
N ARG A 290 -9.13 -45.98 -8.53
CA ARG A 290 -10.02 -44.87 -8.98
C ARG A 290 -11.51 -45.19 -8.74
N PRO A 291 -12.37 -44.17 -8.57
CA PRO A 291 -13.09 -43.65 -9.75
C PRO A 291 -13.40 -42.13 -9.75
N GLU A 292 -13.59 -41.61 -10.95
CA GLU A 292 -14.35 -40.40 -11.36
C GLU A 292 -15.25 -40.88 -12.53
N PRO A 293 -16.25 -40.13 -13.07
CA PRO A 293 -16.74 -38.78 -12.76
C PRO A 293 -18.30 -38.68 -12.74
N SER A 294 -18.87 -37.49 -12.54
CA SER A 294 -20.20 -37.15 -13.08
C SER A 294 -20.28 -35.67 -13.45
N ARG A 295 -20.53 -35.45 -14.75
CA ARG A 295 -20.75 -34.17 -15.42
C ARG A 295 -22.22 -33.78 -15.27
N HIS A 296 -22.53 -32.52 -14.95
CA HIS A 296 -23.66 -31.84 -15.58
C HIS A 296 -23.35 -30.35 -15.79
N ARG A 297 -23.56 -29.97 -17.05
CA ARG A 297 -23.40 -28.65 -17.68
C ARG A 297 -24.78 -28.01 -17.70
N THR A 298 -24.94 -26.76 -17.30
CA THR A 298 -25.90 -25.84 -17.93
C THR A 298 -25.43 -24.39 -17.75
N VAL A 299 -25.32 -23.70 -18.88
CA VAL A 299 -25.10 -22.26 -19.06
C VAL A 299 -26.47 -21.61 -19.18
N LEU A 300 -26.78 -20.53 -18.47
CA LEU A 300 -27.72 -19.49 -18.95
C LEU A 300 -27.46 -18.13 -18.27
N ARG A 301 -27.47 -17.06 -19.08
CA ARG A 301 -27.51 -15.63 -18.73
C ARG A 301 -28.98 -15.18 -18.46
N PRO A 302 -29.24 -13.97 -17.89
CA PRO A 302 -30.53 -13.46 -17.35
C PRO A 302 -31.33 -12.62 -18.38
N PRO A 303 -32.38 -11.78 -18.09
CA PRO A 303 -33.24 -11.43 -16.91
C PRO A 303 -34.78 -11.53 -17.27
N PRO A 304 -35.83 -10.83 -16.70
CA PRO A 304 -35.93 -9.79 -15.64
C PRO A 304 -37.12 -9.84 -14.62
N ALA A 305 -36.92 -9.07 -13.54
CA ALA A 305 -37.80 -8.15 -12.79
C ALA A 305 -39.25 -8.47 -12.33
N LYS A 306 -39.49 -7.99 -11.09
CA LYS A 306 -40.74 -7.62 -10.37
C LYS A 306 -41.37 -8.70 -9.47
N ASP A 307 -41.26 -8.51 -8.16
CA ASP A 307 -42.41 -8.20 -7.30
C ASP A 307 -41.96 -7.90 -5.85
N GLN A 308 -42.14 -6.64 -5.45
CA GLN A 308 -42.09 -6.15 -4.06
C GLN A 308 -43.53 -5.99 -3.56
N PRO A 309 -43.88 -6.41 -2.33
CA PRO A 309 -45.18 -6.10 -1.74
C PRO A 309 -45.29 -4.61 -1.34
N PRO A 310 -46.51 -4.03 -1.35
CA PRO A 310 -46.73 -2.59 -1.49
C PRO A 310 -46.57 -1.77 -0.20
N GLN A 311 -46.04 -0.56 -0.39
CA GLN A 311 -46.02 0.56 0.54
C GLN A 311 -47.44 1.05 0.86
N GLN A 312 -47.75 1.24 2.15
CA GLN A 312 -48.91 2.00 2.60
C GLN A 312 -48.63 3.50 2.49
N ALA A 313 -49.51 4.22 1.77
CA ALA A 313 -49.64 5.67 1.83
C ALA A 313 -50.57 6.08 3.00
N PRO A 314 -50.29 7.20 3.70
CA PRO A 314 -51.05 7.64 4.86
C PRO A 314 -52.30 8.47 4.49
N ARG A 315 -53.35 8.40 5.32
CA ARG A 315 -54.50 9.33 5.30
C ARG A 315 -54.27 10.55 6.22
N PRO A 316 -55.00 11.67 6.01
CA PRO A 316 -54.58 12.99 6.47
C PRO A 316 -55.43 13.57 7.64
N LEU A 317 -54.95 14.72 8.15
CA LEU A 317 -55.61 15.76 8.95
C LEU A 317 -55.73 15.57 10.48
N SER A 318 -54.85 16.25 11.22
CA SER A 318 -55.25 17.26 12.21
C SER A 318 -54.09 18.21 12.52
N ALA A 319 -54.30 19.50 12.26
CA ALA A 319 -53.48 20.60 12.75
C ALA A 319 -53.89 20.95 14.20
N PRO A 320 -53.01 21.58 14.98
CA PRO A 320 -53.13 23.05 15.09
C PRO A 320 -51.78 23.77 14.93
N ALA A 321 -51.83 24.94 14.29
CA ALA A 321 -50.75 25.94 14.25
C ALA A 321 -51.13 27.12 15.19
N PRO A 322 -50.31 28.18 15.39
CA PRO A 322 -48.94 28.40 14.94
C PRO A 322 -48.01 29.02 16.03
N THR A 323 -46.72 28.71 16.01
CA THR A 323 -45.67 29.73 16.14
C THR A 323 -44.42 29.22 15.45
N THR A 324 -43.92 29.94 14.43
CA THR A 324 -42.50 30.22 14.14
C THR A 324 -42.34 30.64 12.67
N LYS A 325 -41.47 31.63 12.49
CA LYS A 325 -41.14 32.33 11.24
C LYS A 325 -40.68 31.38 10.11
N PRO A 326 -40.87 31.76 8.83
CA PRO A 326 -40.33 30.99 7.71
C PRO A 326 -38.79 30.93 7.77
N PRO A 327 -38.17 29.78 7.45
CA PRO A 327 -36.72 29.65 7.42
C PRO A 327 -36.14 30.54 6.30
N PRO A 328 -35.00 31.23 6.54
CA PRO A 328 -34.35 32.02 5.51
C PRO A 328 -33.81 31.12 4.39
N PRO A 329 -33.86 31.55 3.11
CA PRO A 329 -33.26 30.82 2.01
C PRO A 329 -31.74 30.66 2.22
N PRO A 330 -31.12 29.57 1.72
CA PRO A 330 -29.70 29.32 1.89
C PRO A 330 -28.87 30.47 1.29
N PRO A 331 -27.70 30.81 1.89
CA PRO A 331 -26.82 31.83 1.36
C PRO A 331 -26.31 31.39 -0.01
N ARG A 332 -26.78 32.06 -1.07
CA ARG A 332 -26.27 31.89 -2.43
C ARG A 332 -25.00 32.74 -2.55
N ASP A 333 -23.88 32.12 -2.87
CA ASP A 333 -22.64 32.88 -3.12
C ASP A 333 -22.83 33.70 -4.40
N VAL A 334 -22.66 35.02 -4.30
CA VAL A 334 -22.86 35.97 -5.41
C VAL A 334 -21.50 36.33 -6.01
N VAL A 335 -21.35 36.05 -7.30
CA VAL A 335 -20.10 36.29 -8.03
C VAL A 335 -20.39 37.15 -9.25
N VAL A 336 -19.38 37.91 -9.69
CA VAL A 336 -19.46 38.80 -10.84
C VAL A 336 -18.54 38.27 -11.93
N ALA A 337 -19.03 38.17 -13.16
CA ALA A 337 -18.22 37.78 -14.31
C ALA A 337 -17.12 38.81 -14.57
N ARG A 338 -15.86 38.35 -14.56
CA ARG A 338 -14.70 39.18 -14.95
C ARG A 338 -14.47 39.16 -16.46
N HIS A 339 -14.79 38.03 -17.09
CA HIS A 339 -14.59 37.80 -18.52
C HIS A 339 -15.86 37.22 -19.14
N ALA A 340 -16.06 37.43 -20.44
CA ALA A 340 -17.16 36.81 -21.18
C ALA A 340 -16.94 35.29 -21.23
N TYR A 341 -18.01 34.53 -21.09
CA TYR A 341 -17.97 33.09 -21.31
C TYR A 341 -19.16 32.69 -22.19
N ASP A 342 -18.85 32.10 -23.34
CA ASP A 342 -19.84 31.59 -24.28
C ASP A 342 -19.94 30.07 -24.12
N ALA A 343 -21.12 29.59 -23.70
CA ALA A 343 -21.41 28.17 -23.52
C ALA A 343 -21.23 27.40 -24.84
N ALA A 344 -20.29 26.46 -24.86
CA ALA A 344 -20.05 25.58 -26.01
C ALA A 344 -20.86 24.28 -25.95
N ARG A 345 -21.38 23.89 -24.77
CA ARG A 345 -22.16 22.67 -24.56
C ARG A 345 -23.55 22.97 -24.01
N PRO A 346 -24.56 22.17 -24.37
CA PRO A 346 -25.89 22.28 -23.76
C PRO A 346 -25.79 21.95 -22.26
N GLY A 347 -26.07 22.95 -21.42
CA GLY A 347 -25.91 22.87 -19.96
C GLY A 347 -24.83 23.80 -19.39
N ASP A 348 -24.01 24.43 -20.22
CA ASP A 348 -23.09 25.49 -19.79
C ASP A 348 -23.82 26.86 -19.72
N LEU A 349 -23.42 27.75 -18.81
CA LEU A 349 -24.04 29.07 -18.61
C LEU A 349 -23.26 30.15 -19.36
N SER A 350 -23.82 30.76 -20.42
CA SER A 350 -23.20 31.92 -21.07
C SER A 350 -23.42 33.22 -20.28
N PHE A 351 -22.42 34.10 -20.22
CA PHE A 351 -22.52 35.41 -19.56
C PHE A 351 -21.49 36.43 -20.07
N ALA A 352 -21.80 37.71 -19.91
CA ALA A 352 -20.93 38.83 -20.26
C ALA A 352 -20.14 39.35 -19.04
N PRO A 353 -19.01 40.05 -19.23
CA PRO A 353 -18.29 40.71 -18.14
C PRO A 353 -19.23 41.68 -17.40
N GLY A 354 -19.21 41.64 -16.07
CA GLY A 354 -20.07 42.44 -15.20
C GLY A 354 -21.38 41.75 -14.79
N ASP A 355 -21.73 40.62 -15.40
CA ASP A 355 -22.94 39.89 -15.04
C ASP A 355 -22.84 39.29 -13.64
N THR A 356 -23.93 39.38 -12.89
CA THR A 356 -24.05 38.80 -11.54
C THR A 356 -24.61 37.40 -11.63
N ILE A 357 -23.90 36.42 -11.06
CA ILE A 357 -24.25 35.01 -11.07
C ILE A 357 -24.46 34.53 -9.64
N TYR A 358 -25.57 33.82 -9.41
CA TYR A 358 -25.86 33.14 -8.16
C TYR A 358 -25.34 31.71 -8.22
N VAL A 359 -24.29 31.41 -7.47
CA VAL A 359 -23.69 30.08 -7.43
C VAL A 359 -24.55 29.16 -6.56
N THR A 360 -24.98 28.05 -7.15
CA THR A 360 -25.78 27.01 -6.49
C THR A 360 -24.92 25.81 -6.08
N THR A 361 -23.87 25.49 -6.84
CA THR A 361 -22.95 24.38 -6.52
C THR A 361 -21.52 24.68 -6.96
N LYS A 362 -20.54 24.42 -6.10
CA LYS A 362 -19.11 24.51 -6.43
C LYS A 362 -18.53 23.11 -6.55
N LYS A 363 -18.16 22.67 -7.76
CA LYS A 363 -17.51 21.36 -7.95
C LYS A 363 -16.01 21.48 -7.63
N THR A 364 -15.42 20.38 -7.16
CA THR A 364 -13.99 20.29 -6.82
C THR A 364 -13.06 20.33 -8.03
N ASN A 365 -13.60 20.20 -9.25
CA ASN A 365 -12.85 20.26 -10.51
C ASN A 365 -12.73 21.69 -11.09
N GLY A 366 -13.12 22.74 -10.34
CA GLY A 366 -13.04 24.14 -10.77
C GLY A 366 -14.23 24.64 -11.60
N TRP A 367 -15.28 23.82 -11.78
CA TRP A 367 -16.52 24.22 -12.45
C TRP A 367 -17.62 24.52 -11.44
N TRP A 368 -18.31 25.63 -11.60
CA TRP A 368 -19.39 26.07 -10.74
C TRP A 368 -20.72 26.02 -11.51
N ILE A 369 -21.80 25.69 -10.81
CA ILE A 369 -23.17 25.73 -11.34
C ILE A 369 -23.87 26.93 -10.73
N GLY A 370 -24.51 27.73 -11.57
CA GLY A 370 -25.29 28.88 -11.13
C GLY A 370 -26.27 29.34 -12.19
N TYR A 371 -26.95 30.44 -11.91
CA TYR A 371 -27.86 31.11 -12.83
C TYR A 371 -27.66 32.62 -12.74
N LEU A 372 -27.94 33.32 -13.83
CA LEU A 372 -27.80 34.78 -13.92
C LEU A 372 -28.87 35.50 -13.10
N ALA A 373 -28.54 36.66 -12.55
CA ALA A 373 -29.48 37.47 -11.77
C ALA A 373 -30.73 37.94 -12.56
N GLY A 374 -30.68 37.91 -13.90
CA GLY A 374 -31.84 38.15 -14.77
C GLY A 374 -32.54 36.88 -15.30
N GLY A 375 -32.05 35.68 -14.95
CA GLY A 375 -32.62 34.39 -15.38
C GLY A 375 -33.52 33.75 -14.33
N SER A 376 -34.32 32.75 -14.74
CA SER A 376 -35.02 31.89 -13.78
C SER A 376 -34.02 31.05 -12.99
N ALA A 377 -34.32 30.80 -11.71
CA ALA A 377 -33.55 29.85 -10.88
C ALA A 377 -33.53 28.42 -11.45
N ASP A 378 -34.45 28.11 -12.39
CA ASP A 378 -34.52 26.83 -13.10
C ASP A 378 -33.56 26.77 -14.31
N ALA A 379 -33.05 27.92 -14.77
CA ALA A 379 -32.10 28.02 -15.87
C ALA A 379 -30.65 28.03 -15.35
N THR A 380 -30.26 26.94 -14.69
CA THR A 380 -28.89 26.76 -14.19
C THR A 380 -27.97 26.22 -15.27
N GLY A 381 -26.73 26.70 -15.30
CA GLY A 381 -25.68 26.13 -16.14
C GLY A 381 -24.30 26.13 -15.49
N GLU A 382 -23.40 25.37 -16.09
CA GLU A 382 -22.01 25.20 -15.66
C GLU A 382 -21.09 26.27 -16.25
N PHE A 383 -20.16 26.76 -15.44
CA PHE A 383 -19.15 27.70 -15.87
C PHE A 383 -17.86 27.59 -15.06
N PRO A 384 -16.71 27.97 -15.63
CA PRO A 384 -15.43 27.83 -14.96
C PRO A 384 -15.18 28.97 -13.94
N SER A 385 -14.69 28.62 -12.75
CA SER A 385 -14.61 29.57 -11.62
C SER A 385 -13.59 30.71 -11.82
N ASN A 386 -12.64 30.56 -12.74
CA ASN A 386 -11.62 31.57 -13.06
C ASN A 386 -12.14 32.75 -13.90
N TYR A 387 -13.38 32.66 -14.39
CA TYR A 387 -14.05 33.71 -15.16
C TYR A 387 -14.90 34.64 -14.28
N VAL A 388 -15.00 34.35 -12.98
CA VAL A 388 -15.81 35.12 -12.02
C VAL A 388 -14.99 35.54 -10.80
N VAL A 389 -15.40 36.61 -10.14
CA VAL A 389 -14.82 37.13 -8.90
C VAL A 389 -15.91 37.30 -7.83
N SER A 390 -15.57 37.07 -6.56
CA SER A 390 -16.51 37.34 -5.47
C SER A 390 -16.91 38.81 -5.46
N ARG A 391 -18.21 39.10 -5.27
CA ARG A 391 -18.71 40.48 -5.22
C ARG A 391 -18.06 41.30 -4.10
N GLU A 392 -17.52 40.66 -3.07
CA GLU A 392 -16.79 41.30 -1.97
C GLU A 392 -15.38 41.83 -2.35
N HIS A 393 -14.80 41.37 -3.46
CA HIS A 393 -13.50 41.85 -3.98
C HIS A 393 -13.62 42.80 -5.18
N ALA A 394 -14.83 43.07 -5.67
CA ALA A 394 -15.06 43.90 -6.86
C ALA A 394 -15.09 45.42 -6.56
N THR A 395 -15.06 45.84 -5.29
CA THR A 395 -15.15 47.25 -4.87
C THR A 395 -13.87 47.83 -4.26
N SER A 396 -12.72 47.17 -4.44
CA SER A 396 -11.40 47.78 -4.16
C SER A 396 -10.63 47.96 -5.45
N SER A 397 -10.89 49.07 -6.13
CA SER A 397 -9.97 49.71 -7.07
C SER A 397 -10.20 51.21 -7.03
#